data_AF-A0AAN5CCE4-F1
#
_entry.id   AF-A0AAN5CCE4-F1
#
_cell.length_a   1.000
_cell.length_b   1.000
_cell.length_c   1.000
_cell.angle_alpha   90.00
_cell.angle_beta   90.00
_cell.angle_gamma   90.00
#
_symmetry.space_group_name_H-M   'P 1'
#
loop_
_entity.id
_entity.type
_entity.pdbx_description
1 polymer ?
#
loop_
_entity_poly.entity_id
_entity_poly.type
_entity_poly.pdbx_seq_one_letter_code
_entity_poly.pdbx_strand_id
1 'polypeptide(L)'
;LTSIKKELVPNGAFVYQLNDGTMFYREWTTPVRLYVNIQGKEIDAILPSRKISYEGVDGDAIYFMTDREQFCEAVFNTKKGIEIYYLRDKLKEELVHSRAICSRVIEGKLFVYRMSDVIFNRGIPVDIPEKELKNAQLLGIHRGLVVYAKSKPGLVDPEVSAWSSTVLMIEVPNMLMSCMNILQIKFYAQDCSPFIYFSVDGRVVYTFDAETMELLPPFSIEDTRLESIASVRDDEITVKAKSDAYYLISAKLPKRYAYV
;
A
#
# COMPACT_ATOMS: atom_id res chain seq x y z
N LEU A 1 -3.22 12.99 17.06
CA LEU A 1 -1.76 13.23 17.00
C LEU A 1 -1.52 14.61 16.44
N THR A 2 -0.56 15.34 16.99
CA THR A 2 -0.11 16.65 16.49
C THR A 2 0.95 16.43 15.43
N SER A 3 0.89 17.18 14.32
CA SER A 3 1.93 17.10 13.28
C SER A 3 3.26 17.65 13.79
N ILE A 4 4.34 17.01 13.36
CA ILE A 4 5.72 17.46 13.63
C ILE A 4 6.40 17.99 12.37
N LYS A 5 5.90 17.62 11.20
CA LYS A 5 6.36 18.11 9.90
C LYS A 5 5.17 18.20 8.94
N LYS A 6 5.14 19.27 8.14
CA LYS A 6 4.19 19.45 7.03
C LYS A 6 4.94 19.96 5.81
N GLU A 7 4.86 19.21 4.71
CA GLU A 7 5.57 19.50 3.47
C GLU A 7 4.58 19.56 2.31
N LEU A 8 4.69 20.58 1.46
CA LEU A 8 3.86 20.70 0.26
C LEU A 8 4.29 19.66 -0.76
N VAL A 9 3.33 18.95 -1.36
CA VAL A 9 3.59 17.97 -2.41
C VAL A 9 2.91 18.40 -3.70
N PRO A 10 3.53 18.17 -4.88
CA PRO A 10 2.89 18.45 -6.15
C PRO A 10 1.49 17.86 -6.25
N ASN A 11 0.61 18.63 -6.90
CA ASN A 11 -0.79 18.25 -7.04
C ASN A 11 -0.92 16.90 -7.76
N GLY A 12 -1.61 15.95 -7.13
CA GLY A 12 -1.81 14.62 -7.71
C GLY A 12 -0.61 13.68 -7.64
N ALA A 13 0.55 14.08 -7.10
CA ALA A 13 1.71 13.19 -7.00
C ALA A 13 1.47 12.06 -5.99
N PHE A 14 1.87 10.83 -6.32
CA PHE A 14 1.92 9.76 -5.33
C PHE A 14 3.23 9.79 -4.57
N VAL A 15 3.18 9.28 -3.35
CA VAL A 15 4.32 9.24 -2.45
C VAL A 15 4.47 7.83 -1.92
N TYR A 16 5.71 7.33 -1.98
CA TYR A 16 6.10 5.99 -1.58
C TYR A 16 7.33 6.10 -0.68
N GLN A 17 7.36 5.44 0.47
CA GLN A 17 8.57 5.31 1.27
C GLN A 17 9.07 3.86 1.24
N LEU A 18 10.36 3.69 0.98
CA LEU A 18 11.07 2.41 1.09
C LEU A 18 11.41 2.06 2.54
N ASN A 19 11.81 0.81 2.80
CA ASN A 19 12.24 0.40 4.15
C ASN A 19 13.46 1.21 4.62
N ASP A 20 14.40 1.53 3.73
CA ASP A 20 15.56 2.38 4.01
C ASP A 20 15.22 3.87 4.28
N GLY A 21 13.95 4.26 4.13
CA GLY A 21 13.44 5.60 4.44
C GLY A 21 13.44 6.55 3.24
N THR A 22 13.94 6.10 2.09
CA THR A 22 13.93 6.87 0.84
C THR A 22 12.50 7.17 0.41
N MET A 23 12.21 8.45 0.18
CA MET A 23 10.91 8.93 -0.30
C MET A 23 10.93 9.12 -1.81
N PHE A 24 10.07 8.38 -2.50
CA PHE A 24 9.81 8.50 -3.92
C PHE A 24 8.52 9.26 -4.18
N TYR A 25 8.55 10.03 -5.25
CA TYR A 25 7.44 10.82 -5.72
C TYR A 25 7.19 10.49 -7.18
N ARG A 26 5.92 10.26 -7.51
CA ARG A 26 5.47 9.99 -8.87
C ARG A 26 4.49 11.06 -9.31
N GLU A 27 4.81 11.75 -10.40
CA GLU A 27 3.91 12.72 -11.04
C GLU A 27 3.21 12.14 -12.27
N TRP A 28 1.97 12.54 -12.49
CA TRP A 28 1.19 12.21 -13.69
C TRP A 28 1.54 13.13 -14.87
N THR A 29 2.83 13.27 -15.15
CA THR A 29 3.33 13.97 -16.34
C THR A 29 3.54 12.97 -17.48
N THR A 30 3.68 13.47 -18.71
CA THR A 30 4.09 12.65 -19.86
C THR A 30 5.41 13.23 -20.41
N PRO A 31 6.54 12.50 -20.34
CA PRO A 31 6.69 11.14 -19.81
C PRO A 31 6.42 11.07 -18.30
N VAL A 32 6.02 9.88 -17.80
CA VAL A 32 5.83 9.69 -16.36
C VAL A 32 7.18 9.83 -15.67
N ARG A 33 7.20 10.68 -14.65
CA ARG A 33 8.39 11.00 -13.88
C ARG A 33 8.33 10.32 -12.50
N LEU A 34 9.41 9.64 -12.16
CA LEU A 34 9.67 9.14 -10.82
C LEU A 34 10.91 9.86 -10.28
N TYR A 35 10.83 10.43 -9.09
CA TYR A 35 11.94 11.17 -8.51
C TYR A 35 12.04 10.95 -7.01
N VAL A 36 13.23 11.18 -6.46
CA VAL A 36 13.51 11.25 -5.03
C VAL A 36 14.02 12.65 -4.70
N ASN A 37 13.74 13.12 -3.49
CA ASN A 37 14.30 14.37 -2.97
C ASN A 37 15.24 14.05 -1.81
N ILE A 38 16.53 14.33 -1.98
CA ILE A 38 17.56 14.08 -0.97
C ILE A 38 18.27 15.39 -0.68
N GLN A 39 18.15 15.86 0.56
CA GLN A 39 18.78 17.11 1.02
C GLN A 39 18.44 18.31 0.13
N GLY A 40 17.19 18.38 -0.36
CA GLY A 40 16.72 19.45 -1.24
C GLY A 40 17.16 19.29 -2.71
N LYS A 41 17.91 18.24 -3.05
CA LYS A 41 18.27 17.92 -4.42
C LYS A 41 17.34 16.85 -4.96
N GLU A 42 16.70 17.17 -6.08
CA GLU A 42 15.89 16.24 -6.84
C GLU A 42 16.77 15.35 -7.72
N ILE A 43 16.53 14.04 -7.66
CA ILE A 43 17.13 13.05 -8.56
C ILE A 43 15.97 12.30 -9.20
N ASP A 44 15.86 12.40 -10.51
CA ASP A 44 14.77 11.80 -11.26
C ASP A 44 15.25 10.75 -12.26
N ALA A 45 14.30 9.90 -12.66
CA ALA A 45 14.45 9.00 -13.79
C ALA A 45 13.21 9.05 -14.67
N ILE A 46 13.45 8.93 -15.98
CA ILE A 46 12.41 8.74 -16.97
C ILE A 46 12.04 7.26 -16.97
N LEU A 47 10.76 6.95 -16.75
CA LEU A 47 10.29 5.57 -16.76
C LEU A 47 10.32 4.99 -18.18
N PRO A 48 10.50 3.66 -18.34
CA PRO A 48 10.61 3.00 -19.65
C PRO A 48 9.31 3.03 -20.47
N SER A 49 8.23 3.57 -19.93
CA SER A 49 6.92 3.66 -20.57
C SER A 49 6.24 5.00 -20.30
N ARG A 50 5.37 5.40 -21.24
CA ARG A 50 4.50 6.58 -21.11
C ARG A 50 3.43 6.42 -20.05
N LYS A 51 3.11 5.19 -19.64
CA LYS A 51 2.11 4.90 -18.63
C LYS A 51 2.56 3.73 -17.78
N ILE A 52 2.51 3.93 -16.47
CA ILE A 52 2.66 2.86 -15.49
C ILE A 52 1.39 2.73 -14.66
N SER A 53 1.21 1.55 -14.09
CA SER A 53 0.04 1.18 -13.30
C SER A 53 0.40 0.16 -12.23
N TYR A 54 -0.51 0.01 -11.26
CA TYR A 54 -0.45 -1.01 -10.21
C TYR A 54 0.81 -0.93 -9.35
N GLU A 55 1.33 0.26 -9.16
CA GLU A 55 2.56 0.44 -8.41
C GLU A 55 2.40 0.10 -6.92
N GLY A 56 3.50 -0.34 -6.30
CA GLY A 56 3.58 -0.67 -4.89
C GLY A 56 5.02 -0.70 -4.40
N VAL A 57 5.18 -0.65 -3.08
CA VAL A 57 6.48 -0.78 -2.42
C VAL A 57 6.59 -2.17 -1.85
N ASP A 58 7.73 -2.80 -2.06
CA ASP A 58 8.15 -3.99 -1.33
C ASP A 58 9.65 -3.89 -1.05
N GLY A 59 10.05 -4.06 0.21
CA GLY A 59 11.44 -3.85 0.62
C GLY A 59 11.96 -2.44 0.31
N ASP A 60 13.09 -2.40 -0.41
CA ASP A 60 13.79 -1.18 -0.81
C ASP A 60 13.59 -0.85 -2.31
N ALA A 61 12.43 -1.21 -2.86
CA ALA A 61 12.11 -0.94 -4.26
C ALA A 61 10.64 -0.57 -4.49
N ILE A 62 10.41 0.11 -5.62
CA ILE A 62 9.08 0.32 -6.18
C ILE A 62 8.88 -0.65 -7.34
N TYR A 63 7.79 -1.38 -7.30
CA TYR A 63 7.36 -2.27 -8.38
C TYR A 63 6.20 -1.64 -9.12
N PHE A 64 6.16 -1.81 -10.44
CA PHE A 64 5.08 -1.30 -11.28
C PHE A 64 4.96 -2.09 -12.58
N MET A 65 3.79 -1.99 -13.22
CA MET A 65 3.53 -2.55 -14.54
C MET A 65 3.50 -1.45 -15.61
N THR A 66 4.21 -1.67 -16.71
CA THR A 66 4.18 -0.79 -17.90
C THR A 66 2.93 -1.01 -18.75
N ASP A 67 2.66 -0.10 -19.70
CA ASP A 67 1.62 -0.26 -20.73
C ASP A 67 1.84 -1.45 -21.69
N ARG A 68 3.02 -2.06 -21.67
CA ARG A 68 3.34 -3.30 -22.40
C ARG A 68 3.14 -4.56 -21.56
N GLU A 69 2.47 -4.44 -20.41
CA GLU A 69 2.30 -5.53 -19.44
C GLU A 69 3.62 -6.12 -18.92
N GLN A 70 4.66 -5.29 -18.80
CA GLN A 70 5.97 -5.70 -18.26
C GLN A 70 6.10 -5.24 -16.81
N PHE A 71 6.58 -6.12 -15.94
CA PHE A 71 6.86 -5.79 -14.55
C PHE A 71 8.27 -5.24 -14.45
N CYS A 72 8.38 -4.09 -13.80
CA CYS A 72 9.62 -3.40 -13.57
C CYS A 72 9.81 -3.12 -12.08
N GLU A 73 11.07 -3.01 -11.72
CA GLU A 73 11.55 -2.61 -10.40
C GLU A 73 12.30 -1.28 -10.55
N ALA A 74 12.05 -0.33 -9.67
CA ALA A 74 12.84 0.88 -9.52
C ALA A 74 13.51 0.88 -8.14
N VAL A 75 14.84 0.99 -8.14
CA VAL A 75 15.65 1.09 -6.92
C VAL A 75 16.36 2.44 -6.90
N PHE A 76 16.60 2.96 -5.70
CA PHE A 76 17.42 4.15 -5.54
C PHE A 76 18.84 3.79 -5.14
N ASN A 77 19.82 4.30 -5.90
CA ASN A 77 21.24 4.18 -5.60
C ASN A 77 21.83 5.58 -5.42
N THR A 78 22.44 5.84 -4.26
CA THR A 78 23.01 7.17 -3.94
C THR A 78 24.09 7.65 -4.92
N LYS A 79 24.77 6.75 -5.64
CA LYS A 79 25.82 7.08 -6.61
C LYS A 79 25.31 7.19 -8.03
N LYS A 80 24.28 6.41 -8.40
CA LYS A 80 23.80 6.28 -9.78
C LYS A 80 22.43 6.92 -10.03
N GLY A 81 21.72 7.30 -8.97
CA GLY A 81 20.35 7.77 -9.05
C GLY A 81 19.33 6.63 -9.03
N ILE A 82 18.20 6.82 -9.70
CA ILE A 82 17.14 5.81 -9.79
C ILE A 82 17.47 4.85 -10.94
N GLU A 83 17.70 3.58 -10.63
CA GLU A 83 17.91 2.51 -11.60
C GLU A 83 16.59 1.74 -11.80
N ILE A 84 16.26 1.42 -13.06
CA ILE A 84 15.03 0.70 -13.41
C ILE A 84 15.41 -0.61 -14.08
N TYR A 85 14.90 -1.72 -13.55
CA TYR A 85 15.13 -3.05 -14.06
C TYR A 85 13.85 -3.68 -14.59
N TYR A 86 13.94 -4.34 -15.74
CA TYR A 86 12.90 -5.24 -16.20
C TYR A 86 12.99 -6.55 -15.40
N LEU A 87 11.87 -6.98 -14.83
CA LEU A 87 11.80 -8.24 -14.09
C LEU A 87 11.33 -9.36 -15.01
N ARG A 88 10.16 -9.16 -15.63
CA ARG A 88 9.45 -10.16 -16.44
C ARG A 88 8.23 -9.58 -17.13
N ASP A 89 7.68 -10.32 -18.07
CA ASP A 89 6.35 -10.07 -18.60
C ASP A 89 5.27 -10.60 -17.63
N LYS A 90 4.07 -10.00 -17.71
CA LYS A 90 2.86 -10.50 -17.06
C LYS A 90 2.51 -11.89 -17.61
N LEU A 91 2.21 -12.83 -16.72
CA LEU A 91 1.84 -14.17 -17.14
C LEU A 91 0.41 -14.21 -17.70
N LYS A 92 0.14 -15.21 -18.55
CA LYS A 92 -1.22 -15.51 -19.00
C LYS A 92 -2.10 -15.82 -17.79
N GLU A 93 -3.29 -15.21 -17.74
CA GLU A 93 -4.29 -15.33 -16.65
C GLU A 93 -3.84 -14.77 -15.29
N GLU A 94 -2.68 -14.10 -15.22
CA GLU A 94 -2.30 -13.31 -14.05
C GLU A 94 -3.15 -12.05 -13.98
N LEU A 95 -3.79 -11.83 -12.84
CA LEU A 95 -4.46 -10.58 -12.52
C LEU A 95 -3.51 -9.70 -11.72
N VAL A 96 -3.51 -8.42 -12.03
CA VAL A 96 -2.70 -7.42 -11.34
C VAL A 96 -3.62 -6.49 -10.57
N HIS A 97 -3.32 -6.32 -9.30
CA HIS A 97 -4.07 -5.52 -8.34
C HIS A 97 -3.27 -4.29 -7.92
N SER A 98 -3.90 -3.37 -7.20
CA SER A 98 -3.19 -2.24 -6.60
C SER A 98 -2.06 -2.70 -5.68
N ARG A 99 -1.05 -1.83 -5.47
CA ARG A 99 0.08 -2.07 -4.56
C ARG A 99 1.00 -3.20 -4.99
N ALA A 100 1.22 -3.34 -6.30
CA ALA A 100 2.11 -4.34 -6.88
C ALA A 100 1.81 -5.78 -6.42
N ILE A 101 0.52 -6.10 -6.28
CA ILE A 101 0.05 -7.45 -5.94
C ILE A 101 -0.48 -8.14 -7.18
N CYS A 102 -0.18 -9.42 -7.31
CA CYS A 102 -0.62 -10.29 -8.37
C CYS A 102 -1.45 -11.45 -7.80
N SER A 103 -2.37 -11.97 -8.60
CA SER A 103 -3.05 -13.22 -8.28
C SER A 103 -3.24 -14.09 -9.51
N ARG A 104 -3.27 -15.40 -9.31
CA ARG A 104 -3.49 -16.36 -10.40
C ARG A 104 -4.20 -17.61 -9.89
N VAL A 105 -5.07 -18.18 -10.71
CA VAL A 105 -5.67 -19.49 -10.46
C VAL A 105 -4.80 -20.56 -11.12
N ILE A 106 -4.29 -21.51 -10.34
CA ILE A 106 -3.48 -22.64 -10.81
C ILE A 106 -4.17 -23.91 -10.33
N GLU A 107 -4.57 -24.77 -11.27
CA GLU A 107 -5.29 -26.02 -10.98
C GLU A 107 -6.53 -25.81 -10.08
N GLY A 108 -7.26 -24.71 -10.32
CA GLY A 108 -8.47 -24.36 -9.57
C GLY A 108 -8.22 -23.72 -8.20
N LYS A 109 -6.96 -23.50 -7.79
CA LYS A 109 -6.60 -22.83 -6.53
C LYS A 109 -6.11 -21.42 -6.79
N LEU A 110 -6.61 -20.44 -6.02
CA LEU A 110 -6.17 -19.06 -6.09
C LEU A 110 -4.86 -18.89 -5.31
N PHE A 111 -3.86 -18.27 -5.94
CA PHE A 111 -2.60 -17.87 -5.33
C PHE A 111 -2.43 -16.37 -5.44
N VAL A 112 -1.95 -15.74 -4.36
CA VAL A 112 -1.68 -14.30 -4.29
C VAL A 112 -0.19 -14.10 -3.96
N TYR A 113 0.46 -13.19 -4.65
CA TYR A 113 1.90 -12.92 -4.52
C TYR A 113 2.22 -11.47 -4.87
N ARG A 114 3.41 -11.00 -4.52
CA ARG A 114 3.91 -9.67 -4.89
C ARG A 114 4.52 -9.70 -6.29
N MET A 115 4.56 -8.56 -6.97
CA MET A 115 5.29 -8.45 -8.24
C MET A 115 6.78 -8.79 -8.11
N SER A 116 7.36 -8.56 -6.92
CA SER A 116 8.72 -8.88 -6.54
C SER A 116 8.99 -10.38 -6.39
N ASP A 117 7.94 -11.19 -6.18
CA ASP A 117 8.11 -12.63 -5.99
C ASP A 117 8.53 -13.32 -7.29
N VAL A 118 9.57 -14.15 -7.20
CA VAL A 118 9.98 -15.02 -8.31
C VAL A 118 8.89 -16.07 -8.53
N ILE A 119 8.16 -15.88 -9.64
CA ILE A 119 6.84 -16.43 -9.99
C ILE A 119 6.60 -17.94 -9.82
N PHE A 120 7.64 -18.75 -9.67
CA PHE A 120 7.51 -20.14 -10.02
C PHE A 120 6.89 -21.04 -8.94
N ASN A 121 6.91 -20.70 -7.64
CA ASN A 121 6.43 -21.65 -6.60
C ASN A 121 5.97 -21.04 -5.26
N ARG A 122 5.76 -19.73 -5.12
CA ARG A 122 5.68 -19.09 -3.79
C ARG A 122 4.45 -18.22 -3.51
N GLY A 123 3.45 -18.28 -4.38
CA GLY A 123 2.19 -17.60 -4.06
C GLY A 123 1.56 -18.16 -2.79
N ILE A 124 0.94 -17.28 -2.02
CA ILE A 124 0.20 -17.64 -0.83
C ILE A 124 -1.13 -18.23 -1.30
N PRO A 125 -1.44 -19.50 -0.96
CA PRO A 125 -2.71 -20.08 -1.32
C PRO A 125 -3.84 -19.40 -0.54
N VAL A 126 -4.90 -19.05 -1.26
CA VAL A 126 -6.15 -18.54 -0.68
C VAL A 126 -7.13 -19.71 -0.64
N ASP A 127 -7.33 -20.24 0.56
CA ASP A 127 -8.20 -21.39 0.87
C ASP A 127 -9.65 -20.99 1.18
N ILE A 128 -9.98 -19.70 1.04
CA ILE A 128 -11.33 -19.18 1.19
C ILE A 128 -12.11 -19.35 -0.13
N PRO A 129 -13.32 -19.92 -0.12
CA PRO A 129 -14.15 -20.03 -1.31
C PRO A 129 -14.41 -18.68 -1.99
N GLU A 130 -14.33 -18.61 -3.32
CA GLU A 130 -14.52 -17.37 -4.10
C GLU A 130 -15.85 -16.65 -3.77
N LYS A 131 -16.92 -17.42 -3.53
CA LYS A 131 -18.23 -16.90 -3.12
C LYS A 131 -18.19 -16.06 -1.83
N GLU A 132 -17.27 -16.39 -0.91
CA GLU A 132 -17.11 -15.70 0.38
C GLU A 132 -16.22 -14.45 0.24
N LEU A 133 -15.32 -14.46 -0.74
CA LEU A 133 -14.53 -13.29 -1.16
C LEU A 133 -15.30 -12.36 -2.10
N LYS A 134 -16.57 -12.67 -2.41
CA LYS A 134 -17.41 -11.81 -3.24
C LYS A 134 -17.50 -10.42 -2.62
N ASN A 135 -17.14 -9.40 -3.41
CA ASN A 135 -17.04 -7.98 -3.00
C ASN A 135 -15.93 -7.67 -1.97
N ALA A 136 -15.04 -8.62 -1.66
CA ALA A 136 -13.84 -8.34 -0.90
C ALA A 136 -12.78 -7.72 -1.81
N GLN A 137 -12.14 -6.66 -1.33
CA GLN A 137 -11.01 -6.00 -1.98
C GLN A 137 -9.71 -6.58 -1.44
N LEU A 138 -8.83 -7.06 -2.33
CA LEU A 138 -7.47 -7.42 -1.98
C LEU A 138 -6.66 -6.15 -1.67
N LEU A 139 -6.20 -6.01 -0.43
CA LEU A 139 -5.46 -4.82 0.02
C LEU A 139 -3.95 -4.97 -0.12
N GLY A 140 -3.41 -6.15 0.19
CA GLY A 140 -1.98 -6.39 0.23
C GLY A 140 -1.60 -7.78 0.76
N ILE A 141 -0.30 -7.99 0.92
CA ILE A 141 0.28 -9.13 1.63
C ILE A 141 1.07 -8.55 2.82
N HIS A 142 0.90 -9.15 4.00
CA HIS A 142 1.62 -8.79 5.22
C HIS A 142 2.10 -10.05 5.93
N ARG A 143 3.42 -10.24 6.06
CA ARG A 143 4.07 -11.35 6.78
C ARG A 143 3.53 -12.74 6.38
N GLY A 144 3.34 -12.96 5.09
CA GLY A 144 2.82 -14.22 4.54
C GLY A 144 1.30 -14.38 4.63
N LEU A 145 0.57 -13.36 5.09
CA LEU A 145 -0.88 -13.32 5.13
C LEU A 145 -1.42 -12.43 4.01
N VAL A 146 -2.44 -12.91 3.30
CA VAL A 146 -3.20 -12.12 2.34
C VAL A 146 -4.24 -11.31 3.08
N VAL A 147 -4.24 -9.99 2.88
CA VAL A 147 -5.16 -9.08 3.56
C VAL A 147 -6.28 -8.67 2.61
N TYR A 148 -7.51 -9.05 2.93
CA TYR A 148 -8.71 -8.59 2.26
C TYR A 148 -9.47 -7.59 3.12
N ALA A 149 -10.34 -6.81 2.49
CA ALA A 149 -11.34 -6.03 3.20
C ALA A 149 -12.70 -6.06 2.51
N LYS A 150 -13.77 -6.01 3.30
CA LYS A 150 -15.14 -5.98 2.78
C LYS A 150 -16.06 -5.16 3.69
N SER A 151 -17.13 -4.61 3.12
CA SER A 151 -18.17 -3.95 3.90
C SER A 151 -19.03 -4.99 4.63
N LYS A 152 -19.35 -4.72 5.90
CA LYS A 152 -20.28 -5.52 6.70
C LYS A 152 -21.39 -4.61 7.26
N PRO A 153 -22.65 -4.79 6.81
CA PRO A 153 -23.77 -4.02 7.32
C PRO A 153 -23.92 -4.16 8.84
N GLY A 154 -24.20 -3.05 9.52
CA GLY A 154 -24.42 -3.02 10.96
C GLY A 154 -23.15 -2.86 11.81
N LEU A 155 -21.95 -2.90 11.21
CA LEU A 155 -20.73 -2.52 11.93
C LEU A 155 -20.70 -1.01 12.20
N VAL A 156 -20.25 -0.65 13.40
CA VAL A 156 -19.98 0.73 13.83
C VAL A 156 -18.49 1.05 13.67
N ASP A 157 -17.64 0.11 14.09
CA ASP A 157 -16.19 0.16 13.95
C ASP A 157 -15.69 -1.00 13.08
N PRO A 158 -14.49 -0.89 12.48
CA PRO A 158 -13.87 -2.01 11.77
C PRO A 158 -13.58 -3.19 12.69
N GLU A 159 -13.73 -4.39 12.16
CA GLU A 159 -13.32 -5.64 12.79
C GLU A 159 -12.24 -6.29 11.93
N VAL A 160 -11.22 -6.89 12.57
CA VAL A 160 -10.19 -7.66 11.88
C VAL A 160 -10.22 -9.08 12.42
N SER A 161 -10.26 -10.06 11.52
CA SER A 161 -10.32 -11.48 11.89
C SER A 161 -9.48 -12.34 10.94
N ALA A 162 -8.90 -13.41 11.47
CA ALA A 162 -8.32 -14.46 10.65
C ALA A 162 -9.44 -15.34 10.10
N TRP A 163 -9.54 -15.43 8.78
CA TRP A 163 -10.49 -16.30 8.10
C TRP A 163 -9.91 -17.67 7.79
N SER A 164 -8.58 -17.73 7.65
CA SER A 164 -7.81 -18.96 7.58
C SER A 164 -6.40 -18.73 8.10
N SER A 165 -5.52 -19.74 7.98
CA SER A 165 -4.09 -19.59 8.31
C SER A 165 -3.33 -18.66 7.37
N THR A 166 -3.89 -18.31 6.21
CA THR A 166 -3.23 -17.48 5.18
C THR A 166 -4.01 -16.21 4.84
N VAL A 167 -5.21 -16.02 5.40
CA VAL A 167 -6.09 -14.89 5.06
C VAL A 167 -6.53 -14.11 6.30
N LEU A 168 -6.25 -12.81 6.28
CA LEU A 168 -6.83 -11.81 7.18
C LEU A 168 -7.95 -11.06 6.46
N MET A 169 -9.06 -10.85 7.16
CA MET A 169 -10.18 -10.06 6.68
C MET A 169 -10.39 -8.82 7.57
N ILE A 170 -10.42 -7.65 6.93
CA ILE A 170 -10.83 -6.38 7.54
C ILE A 170 -12.28 -6.11 7.14
N GLU A 171 -13.21 -6.33 8.06
CA GLU A 171 -14.62 -5.98 7.87
C GLU A 171 -14.81 -4.53 8.30
N VAL A 172 -15.34 -3.69 7.42
CA VAL A 172 -15.55 -2.26 7.70
C VAL A 172 -17.04 -1.91 7.73
N PRO A 173 -17.45 -0.88 8.49
CA PRO A 173 -18.79 -0.33 8.42
C PRO A 173 -19.23 -0.05 6.99
N ASN A 174 -20.52 -0.25 6.71
CA ASN A 174 -21.10 0.11 5.43
C ASN A 174 -21.18 1.63 5.29
N MET A 175 -20.03 2.25 5.04
CA MET A 175 -19.95 3.64 4.66
C MET A 175 -20.53 3.80 3.27
N LEU A 176 -21.24 4.91 3.03
CA LEU A 176 -21.84 5.28 1.75
C LEU A 176 -20.89 4.85 0.63
N MET A 177 -21.18 3.68 0.04
CA MET A 177 -20.34 3.15 -1.02
C MET A 177 -20.35 4.25 -2.07
N SER A 178 -19.15 4.74 -2.42
CA SER A 178 -19.04 5.74 -3.47
C SER A 178 -19.83 5.28 -4.70
N CYS A 179 -20.26 6.19 -5.55
CA CYS A 179 -21.00 5.86 -6.78
C CYS A 179 -20.33 4.76 -7.65
N MET A 180 -19.07 4.43 -7.40
CA MET A 180 -18.31 3.37 -8.06
C MET A 180 -18.35 2.00 -7.35
N ASN A 181 -19.02 1.85 -6.21
CA ASN A 181 -19.06 0.63 -5.39
C ASN A 181 -17.67 0.08 -4.98
N ILE A 182 -16.63 0.92 -4.95
CA ILE A 182 -15.28 0.53 -4.55
C ILE A 182 -15.00 1.01 -3.13
N LEU A 183 -14.56 0.09 -2.27
CA LEU A 183 -14.01 0.40 -0.95
C LEU A 183 -12.72 1.20 -1.13
N GLN A 184 -12.68 2.42 -0.58
CA GLN A 184 -11.50 3.29 -0.64
C GLN A 184 -10.67 3.18 0.63
N ILE A 185 -10.21 1.98 0.97
CA ILE A 185 -9.39 1.77 2.16
C ILE A 185 -7.95 2.26 1.88
N LYS A 186 -7.51 3.22 2.69
CA LYS A 186 -6.10 3.60 2.77
C LYS A 186 -5.43 2.52 3.60
N PHE A 187 -4.48 1.81 3.01
CA PHE A 187 -3.85 0.64 3.61
C PHE A 187 -2.34 0.78 3.49
N TYR A 188 -1.64 0.45 4.57
CA TYR A 188 -0.19 0.41 4.66
C TYR A 188 0.24 -0.71 5.61
N ALA A 189 1.17 -1.54 5.16
CA ALA A 189 1.76 -2.61 5.95
C ALA A 189 3.16 -2.88 5.40
N GLN A 190 4.08 -3.31 6.27
CA GLN A 190 5.43 -3.72 5.92
C GLN A 190 5.79 -4.97 6.70
N ASP A 191 6.40 -5.94 6.04
CA ASP A 191 6.70 -7.24 6.65
C ASP A 191 7.70 -7.16 7.82
N CYS A 192 8.49 -6.09 7.90
CA CYS A 192 9.41 -5.85 9.02
C CYS A 192 8.71 -5.38 10.32
N SER A 193 7.40 -5.10 10.28
CA SER A 193 6.59 -4.68 11.42
C SER A 193 5.42 -5.65 11.61
N PRO A 194 4.94 -5.91 12.83
CA PRO A 194 3.71 -6.68 13.02
C PRO A 194 2.46 -5.87 12.66
N PHE A 195 2.56 -4.56 12.54
CA PHE A 195 1.41 -3.67 12.45
C PHE A 195 0.91 -3.48 11.01
N ILE A 196 -0.41 -3.49 10.87
CA ILE A 196 -1.15 -3.07 9.68
C ILE A 196 -1.88 -1.77 10.01
N TYR A 197 -1.67 -0.73 9.20
CA TYR A 197 -2.34 0.55 9.34
C TYR A 197 -3.37 0.71 8.23
N PHE A 198 -4.58 1.14 8.61
CA PHE A 198 -5.59 1.42 7.62
C PHE A 198 -6.54 2.53 8.04
N SER A 199 -7.18 3.16 7.05
CA SER A 199 -8.21 4.17 7.25
C SER A 199 -9.33 3.95 6.25
N VAL A 200 -10.58 4.00 6.73
CA VAL A 200 -11.78 3.77 5.92
C VAL A 200 -12.35 5.10 5.39
N ASP A 201 -12.36 6.14 6.22
CA ASP A 201 -12.89 7.47 5.90
C ASP A 201 -11.82 8.51 5.56
N GLY A 202 -10.55 8.15 5.79
CA GLY A 202 -9.42 9.04 5.70
C GLY A 202 -9.32 10.01 6.88
N ARG A 203 -10.07 9.87 7.98
CA ARG A 203 -9.93 10.75 9.16
C ARG A 203 -9.37 9.98 10.35
N VAL A 204 -9.82 8.73 10.49
CA VAL A 204 -9.41 7.84 11.57
C VAL A 204 -8.47 6.78 11.02
N VAL A 205 -7.31 6.62 11.68
CA VAL A 205 -6.37 5.54 11.42
C VAL A 205 -6.57 4.46 12.47
N TYR A 206 -6.75 3.25 11.99
CA TYR A 206 -6.79 2.02 12.77
C TYR A 206 -5.44 1.32 12.63
N THR A 207 -5.00 0.69 13.71
CA THR A 207 -3.78 -0.12 13.73
C THR A 207 -4.14 -1.50 14.25
N PHE A 208 -3.85 -2.50 13.44
CA PHE A 208 -4.01 -3.90 13.81
C PHE A 208 -2.64 -4.52 14.03
N ASP A 209 -2.43 -5.14 15.19
CA ASP A 209 -1.25 -5.92 15.50
C ASP A 209 -1.47 -7.37 15.07
N ALA A 210 -0.79 -7.80 14.01
CA ALA A 210 -0.96 -9.15 13.47
C ALA A 210 -0.28 -10.24 14.33
N GLU A 211 0.57 -9.89 15.30
CA GLU A 211 1.16 -10.86 16.22
C GLU A 211 0.22 -11.16 17.40
N THR A 212 -0.38 -10.12 17.97
CA THR A 212 -1.31 -10.25 19.10
C THR A 212 -2.76 -10.43 18.66
N MET A 213 -3.05 -10.22 17.38
CA MET A 213 -4.39 -10.19 16.79
C MET A 213 -5.30 -9.14 17.45
N GLU A 214 -4.72 -8.03 17.93
CA GLU A 214 -5.43 -6.94 18.59
C GLU A 214 -5.62 -5.73 17.67
N LEU A 215 -6.83 -5.17 17.64
CA LEU A 215 -7.07 -3.85 17.07
C LEU A 215 -6.79 -2.79 18.13
N LEU A 216 -5.72 -2.03 17.95
CA LEU A 216 -5.33 -0.97 18.89
C LEU A 216 -6.31 0.20 18.82
N PRO A 217 -6.43 1.01 19.89
CA PRO A 217 -7.33 2.17 19.89
C PRO A 217 -7.03 3.10 18.71
N PRO A 218 -8.06 3.54 17.97
CA PRO A 218 -7.86 4.37 16.79
C PRO A 218 -7.30 5.75 17.15
N PHE A 219 -6.67 6.41 16.18
CA PHE A 219 -6.19 7.78 16.33
C PHE A 219 -6.43 8.59 15.06
N SER A 220 -6.48 9.91 15.19
CA SER A 220 -6.47 10.86 14.07
C SER A 220 -5.19 11.67 14.06
N ILE A 221 -4.84 12.24 12.90
CA ILE A 221 -3.75 13.21 12.77
C ILE A 221 -4.42 14.57 12.54
N GLU A 222 -4.51 15.35 13.61
CA GLU A 222 -5.25 16.62 13.63
C GLU A 222 -6.69 16.45 13.09
N ASP A 223 -7.27 17.50 12.49
CA ASP A 223 -8.53 17.41 11.71
C ASP A 223 -8.21 17.32 10.21
N THR A 224 -7.36 16.36 9.84
CA THR A 224 -6.90 16.19 8.46
C THR A 224 -7.55 15.00 7.78
N ARG A 225 -7.97 15.17 6.53
CA ARG A 225 -8.39 14.08 5.65
C ARG A 225 -7.20 13.50 4.87
N LEU A 226 -6.90 12.24 5.17
CA LEU A 226 -5.88 11.40 4.57
C LEU A 226 -6.31 10.92 3.18
N GLU A 227 -5.37 11.02 2.25
CA GLU A 227 -5.45 10.49 0.89
C GLU A 227 -4.70 9.16 0.77
N SER A 228 -3.63 8.99 1.54
CA SER A 228 -2.91 7.73 1.70
C SER A 228 -2.04 7.75 2.96
N ILE A 229 -1.74 6.57 3.48
CA ILE A 229 -0.66 6.39 4.47
C ILE A 229 0.59 6.13 3.63
N ALA A 230 1.54 7.06 3.66
CA ALA A 230 2.77 6.96 2.86
C ALA A 230 3.79 6.05 3.55
N SER A 231 3.89 6.14 4.87
CA SER A 231 4.82 5.31 5.64
C SER A 231 4.58 5.26 7.15
N VAL A 232 5.21 4.28 7.80
CA VAL A 232 5.43 4.23 9.26
C VAL A 232 6.85 3.75 9.53
N ARG A 233 7.67 4.58 10.20
CA ARG A 233 9.08 4.26 10.48
C ARG A 233 9.58 4.94 11.75
N ASP A 234 10.40 4.26 12.55
CA ASP A 234 11.12 4.82 13.71
C ASP A 234 10.22 5.58 14.70
N ASP A 235 8.95 5.17 14.86
CA ASP A 235 7.86 5.84 15.60
C ASP A 235 7.11 7.01 14.91
N GLU A 236 7.39 7.28 13.63
CA GLU A 236 6.74 8.33 12.87
C GLU A 236 5.82 7.75 11.79
N ILE A 237 4.57 8.22 11.75
CA ILE A 237 3.66 7.97 10.62
C ILE A 237 3.71 9.17 9.67
N THR A 238 3.94 8.91 8.39
CA THR A 238 3.83 9.91 7.33
C THR A 238 2.60 9.62 6.48
N VAL A 239 1.73 10.62 6.33
CA VAL A 239 0.51 10.51 5.54
C VAL A 239 0.48 11.58 4.45
N LYS A 240 -0.09 11.23 3.30
CA LYS A 240 -0.50 12.22 2.31
C LYS A 240 -1.90 12.68 2.67
N ALA A 241 -2.09 13.98 2.73
CA ALA A 241 -3.33 14.62 3.11
C ALA A 241 -3.77 15.66 2.08
N LYS A 242 -5.07 15.95 2.05
CA LYS A 242 -5.65 17.01 1.23
C LYS A 242 -6.45 18.01 2.07
N SER A 243 -6.11 19.28 1.91
CA SER A 243 -6.92 20.43 2.31
C SER A 243 -7.14 21.27 1.06
N ASP A 244 -6.52 22.45 0.97
CA ASP A 244 -6.52 23.27 -0.26
C ASP A 244 -5.46 22.81 -1.28
N ALA A 245 -4.39 22.21 -0.75
CA ALA A 245 -3.32 21.58 -1.51
C ALA A 245 -3.01 20.19 -0.93
N TYR A 246 -2.13 19.45 -1.59
CA TYR A 246 -1.63 18.17 -1.10
C TYR A 246 -0.41 18.39 -0.21
N TYR A 247 -0.41 17.70 0.94
CA TYR A 247 0.68 17.77 1.90
C TYR A 247 1.12 16.38 2.31
N LEU A 248 2.41 16.23 2.64
CA LEU A 248 2.88 15.17 3.51
C LEU A 248 2.89 15.70 4.94
N ILE A 249 2.23 14.96 5.83
CA ILE A 249 2.17 15.27 7.24
C ILE A 249 2.81 14.12 7.99
N SER A 250 3.80 14.43 8.81
CA SER A 250 4.39 13.48 9.74
C SER A 250 3.88 13.72 11.15
N ALA A 251 3.63 12.65 11.89
CA ALA A 251 3.24 12.70 13.29
C ALA A 251 3.93 11.58 14.08
N LYS A 252 4.27 11.85 15.35
CA LYS A 252 4.79 10.81 16.25
C LYS A 252 3.68 9.88 16.70
N LEU A 253 3.86 8.59 16.48
CA LEU A 253 3.01 7.53 16.97
C LEU A 253 3.24 7.32 18.48
N PRO A 254 2.20 6.97 19.25
CA PRO A 254 2.40 6.52 20.62
C PRO A 254 3.24 5.22 20.62
N LYS A 255 4.07 5.01 21.65
CA LYS A 255 5.05 3.89 21.70
C LYS A 255 4.47 2.51 21.35
N ARG A 256 3.23 2.22 21.75
CA ARG A 256 2.58 0.92 21.47
C ARG A 256 2.20 0.69 20.00
N TYR A 257 2.29 1.73 19.16
CA TYR A 257 2.01 1.69 17.73
C TYR A 257 3.30 1.77 16.93
N ALA A 258 4.48 1.69 17.54
CA ALA A 258 5.74 1.75 16.83
C ALA A 258 6.46 0.41 17.01
N TYR A 259 6.94 -0.16 15.91
CA TYR A 259 7.90 -1.25 15.96
C TYR A 259 9.29 -0.62 15.94
N VAL A 260 10.10 -0.94 16.95
CA VAL A 260 11.47 -0.42 17.14
C VAL A 260 12.47 -1.47 16.71
#